data_AF-A0A7W0W3F2-F1
#
_entry.id   AF-A0A7W0W3F2-F1
#
_cell.length_a   1.000
_cell.length_b   1.000
_cell.length_c   1.000
_cell.angle_alpha   90.00
_cell.angle_beta   90.00
_cell.angle_gamma   90.00
#
_symmetry.space_group_name_H-M   'P 1'
#
loop_
_entity.id
_entity.type
_entity.pdbx_description
1 polymer ?
#
loop_
_entity_poly.entity_id
_entity_poly.type
_entity_poly.pdbx_seq_one_letter_code
_entity_poly.pdbx_strand_id
1 'polypeptide(L)' 'PAARILMCSAMGQQALVQEAIQAGARDFVVKPFQPSRVLEAVQRVLG' A
#
# COMPACT_ATOMS: atom_id res chain seq x y z
N PRO A 1 -14.79 7.54 9.85
CA PRO A 1 -13.39 7.26 9.46
C PRO A 1 -13.10 7.66 8.00
N ALA A 2 -12.29 8.71 7.80
CA ALA A 2 -11.95 9.24 6.46
C ALA A 2 -10.45 9.16 6.13
N ALA A 3 -9.65 8.56 7.03
CA ALA A 3 -8.22 8.39 6.81
C ALA A 3 -7.97 7.43 5.65
N ARG A 4 -7.04 7.80 4.78
CA ARG A 4 -6.57 6.97 3.68
C ARG A 4 -5.31 6.22 4.14
N ILE A 5 -5.33 4.90 4.07
CA ILE A 5 -4.25 4.04 4.59
C ILE A 5 -3.49 3.42 3.43
N LEU A 6 -2.17 3.59 3.41
CA LEU A 6 -1.24 2.92 2.49
C LEU A 6 -0.36 1.98 3.31
N MET A 7 -0.37 0.68 3.00
CA MET A 7 0.42 -0.30 3.74
C MET A 7 1.83 -0.43 3.15
N CYS A 8 2.84 -0.65 3.99
CA CYS A 8 4.22 -0.83 3.54
C CYS A 8 4.92 -1.98 4.27
N SER A 9 5.37 -3.02 3.56
CA SER A 9 5.89 -4.27 4.15
C SER A 9 7.14 -4.79 3.43
N ALA A 10 8.01 -5.53 4.14
CA ALA A 10 9.09 -6.29 3.52
C ALA A 10 8.61 -7.62 2.89
N MET A 11 7.41 -8.07 3.26
CA MET A 11 6.81 -9.29 2.76
C MET A 11 5.66 -8.93 1.80
N GLY A 12 5.87 -9.20 0.51
CA GLY A 12 4.90 -8.98 -0.56
C GLY A 12 4.09 -10.22 -0.94
N GLN A 13 3.89 -11.14 0.00
CA GLN A 13 3.07 -12.33 -0.25
C GLN A 13 1.64 -11.90 -0.59
N GLN A 14 1.06 -12.50 -1.63
CA GLN A 14 -0.27 -12.10 -2.10
C GLN A 14 -1.36 -12.19 -1.03
N ALA A 15 -1.25 -13.16 -0.10
CA ALA A 15 -2.17 -13.30 1.03
C ALA A 15 -2.17 -12.05 1.93
N LEU A 16 -1.00 -11.59 2.37
CA LEU A 16 -0.87 -10.38 3.21
C LEU A 16 -1.35 -9.12 2.50
N VAL A 17 -1.13 -9.03 1.19
CA VAL A 17 -1.64 -7.90 0.40
C VAL A 17 -3.17 -7.92 0.41
N GLN A 18 -3.79 -9.06 0.15
CA GLN A 18 -5.25 -9.19 0.16
C GLN A 18 -5.85 -8.89 1.54
N GLU A 19 -5.25 -9.41 2.61
CA GLU A 19 -5.68 -9.13 3.98
C GLU A 19 -5.61 -7.63 4.31
N ALA A 20 -4.52 -6.96 3.95
CA ALA A 20 -4.38 -5.52 4.17
C ALA A 20 -5.44 -4.71 3.42
N ILE A 21 -5.72 -5.07 2.16
CA ILE A 21 -6.76 -4.39 1.35
C ILE A 21 -8.15 -4.65 1.94
N GLN A 22 -8.46 -5.89 2.35
CA GLN A 22 -9.73 -6.22 3.01
C GLN A 22 -9.92 -5.51 4.35
N ALA A 23 -8.83 -5.29 5.10
CA ALA A 23 -8.83 -4.52 6.34
C ALA A 23 -9.03 -3.01 6.13
N GLY A 24 -9.01 -2.53 4.88
CA GLY A 24 -9.29 -1.14 4.51
C GLY A 24 -8.07 -0.34 4.05
N ALA A 25 -6.93 -0.98 3.82
CA ALA A 25 -5.83 -0.33 3.11
C ALA A 25 -6.24 -0.02 1.67
N ARG A 26 -5.89 1.17 1.20
CA ARG A 26 -6.18 1.64 -0.16
C ARG A 26 -5.18 1.11 -1.17
N ASP A 27 -3.94 0.87 -0.74
CA ASP A 27 -2.88 0.33 -1.59
C ASP A 27 -1.77 -0.29 -0.69
N PHE A 28 -0.81 -0.98 -1.31
CA PHE A 28 0.25 -1.73 -0.65
C PHE A 28 1.59 -1.56 -1.38
N VAL A 29 2.66 -1.25 -0.63
CA VAL A 29 4.02 -1.12 -1.17
C VAL A 29 4.95 -2.14 -0.51
N VAL A 30 5.68 -2.89 -1.34
CA VAL A 30 6.66 -3.88 -0.88
C VAL A 30 8.06 -3.27 -0.85
N LYS A 31 8.81 -3.47 0.25
CA LYS A 31 10.23 -3.15 0.37
C LYS A 31 11.08 -4.31 -0.16
N PRO A 32 12.24 -4.05 -0.80
CA PRO A 32 12.76 -2.73 -1.17
C PRO A 32 12.02 -2.14 -2.37
N PHE A 33 11.71 -0.85 -2.30
CA PHE A 33 11.02 -0.11 -3.36
C PHE A 33 11.90 1.00 -3.92
N GLN A 34 11.60 1.42 -5.15
CA GLN A 34 12.15 2.65 -5.71
C GLN A 34 11.33 3.86 -5.21
N PRO A 35 11.95 5.03 -4.96
CA PRO A 35 11.23 6.22 -4.51
C PRO A 35 10.04 6.62 -5.41
N SER A 36 10.19 6.44 -6.73
CA SER A 36 9.11 6.68 -7.71
C SER A 36 7.85 5.85 -7.44
N ARG A 37 8.01 4.57 -7.07
CA ARG A 37 6.89 3.66 -6.75
C ARG A 37 6.10 4.14 -5.54
N VAL A 38 6.76 4.74 -4.55
CA VAL A 38 6.09 5.29 -3.37
C VAL A 38 5.28 6.52 -3.76
N LEU A 39 5.86 7.43 -4.56
CA LEU A 39 5.18 8.63 -5.02
C LEU A 39 3.93 8.29 -5.83
N GLU A 40 4.02 7.32 -6.76
CA GLU A 40 2.87 6.82 -7.52
C GLU A 40 1.78 6.23 -6.61
N ALA A 41 2.16 5.42 -5.62
CA ALA A 41 1.20 4.82 -4.70
C ALA A 41 0.49 5.88 -3.84
N VAL A 42 1.24 6.87 -3.34
CA VAL A 42 0.66 7.99 -2.59
C VAL A 42 -0.28 8.81 -3.46
N GLN A 43 0.10 9.11 -4.71
CA GLN A 43 -0.77 9.82 -5.65
C GLN A 43 -2.07 9.04 -5.92
N ARG A 44 -1.98 7.71 -6.10
CA ARG A 44 -3.18 6.85 -6.25
C ARG A 44 -4.10 6.88 -5.04
N VAL A 45 -3.53 6.93 -3.84
CA VAL A 45 -4.31 6.98 -2.60
C VAL A 45 -4.94 8.36 -2.37
N LEU A 46 -4.25 9.44 -2.77
CA LEU A 46 -4.70 10.81 -2.57
C LEU A 46 -5.64 11.35 -3.67
N GLY A 47 -5.54 10.80 -4.88
CA GLY A 47 -6.39 11.11 -6.03
C GLY A 47 -7.86 10.77 -5.83
#